data_AF-A0A537RWZ2-F1
#
_entry.id   AF-A0A537RWZ2-F1
#
_cell.length_a   1.000
_cell.length_b   1.000
_cell.length_c   1.000
_cell.angle_alpha   90.00
_cell.angle_beta   90.00
_cell.angle_gamma   90.00
#
_symmetry.space_group_name_H-M   'P 1'
#
loop_
_entity.id
_entity.type
_entity.pdbx_description
1 polymer ?
#
loop_
_entity_poly.entity_id
_entity_poly.type
_entity_poly.pdbx_seq_one_letter_code
_entity_poly.pdbx_strand_id
1 'polypeptide(L)'
;SVGASLLLSCDVEQVGSLDAAFVAIAEKWGSLDFVVHAIAFSDKSELRGRYADTTRENFVRTMIISCFSFTEVAKRAAALMPAGGAMLTLTYN
;
A
#
# COMPACT_ATOMS: atom_id res chain seq x y z
N SER A 1 -15.65 2.03 -14.92
CA SER A 1 -15.84 1.39 -13.60
C SER A 1 -15.83 -0.12 -13.80
N VAL A 2 -15.07 -0.87 -12.99
CA VAL A 2 -14.92 -2.34 -13.12
C VAL A 2 -15.99 -3.14 -12.38
N GLY A 3 -17.10 -2.49 -11.96
CA GLY A 3 -18.20 -3.17 -11.26
C GLY A 3 -17.89 -3.57 -9.81
N ALA A 4 -16.94 -2.90 -9.16
CA ALA A 4 -16.60 -3.15 -7.76
C ALA A 4 -17.79 -2.82 -6.84
N SER A 5 -18.16 -3.76 -5.97
CA SER A 5 -19.24 -3.60 -4.98
C SER A 5 -18.80 -2.95 -3.67
N LEU A 6 -17.49 -2.83 -3.46
CA LEU A 6 -16.87 -2.19 -2.31
C LEU A 6 -15.74 -1.29 -2.82
N LEU A 7 -15.80 0.00 -2.46
CA LEU A 7 -14.78 0.99 -2.77
C LEU A 7 -14.50 1.78 -1.48
N LEU A 8 -13.24 1.80 -1.05
CA LEU A 8 -12.82 2.38 0.23
C LEU A 8 -11.70 3.38 0.00
N SER A 9 -11.67 4.44 0.81
CA SER A 9 -10.52 5.34 0.88
C SER A 9 -9.40 4.65 1.66
N CYS A 10 -8.21 4.63 1.08
CA CYS A 10 -7.04 4.00 1.70
C CYS A 10 -5.77 4.79 1.32
N ASP A 11 -5.43 5.77 2.15
CA ASP A 11 -4.17 6.50 2.04
C ASP A 11 -3.11 5.86 2.95
N VAL A 12 -2.02 5.39 2.35
CA VAL A 12 -0.94 4.71 3.09
C VAL A 12 -0.05 5.66 3.88
N GLU A 13 -0.10 6.96 3.63
CA GLU A 13 0.57 7.95 4.48
C GLU A 13 -0.20 8.16 5.80
N GLN A 14 -1.47 7.73 5.85
CA GLN A 14 -2.36 7.90 7.00
C GLN A 14 -2.70 6.54 7.61
N VAL A 15 -2.00 6.17 8.69
CA VAL A 15 -2.16 4.87 9.37
C VAL A 15 -3.64 4.56 9.69
N GLY A 16 -4.40 5.56 10.15
CA GLY A 16 -5.83 5.41 10.44
C GLY A 16 -6.70 5.13 9.21
N SER A 17 -6.29 5.58 8.02
CA SER A 17 -7.00 5.27 6.77
C SER A 17 -6.80 3.80 6.38
N LEU A 18 -5.58 3.27 6.54
CA LEU A 18 -5.29 1.85 6.33
C LEU A 18 -6.11 0.98 7.29
N ASP A 19 -6.12 1.33 8.58
CA ASP A 19 -6.87 0.58 9.60
C ASP A 19 -8.37 0.57 9.28
N ALA A 20 -8.96 1.72 8.98
CA ALA A 20 -10.37 1.83 8.64
C ALA A 20 -10.74 1.00 7.39
N ALA A 21 -9.86 0.97 6.37
CA ALA A 21 -10.09 0.17 5.17
C ALA A 21 -10.12 -1.32 5.48
N PHE A 22 -9.16 -1.83 6.26
CA PHE A 22 -9.10 -3.25 6.63
C PHE A 22 -10.22 -3.67 7.59
N VAL A 23 -10.67 -2.79 8.49
CA VAL A 23 -11.86 -3.02 9.31
C VAL A 23 -13.09 -3.18 8.42
N ALA A 24 -13.33 -2.27 7.48
CA ALA A 24 -14.48 -2.35 6.57
C ALA A 24 -14.43 -3.60 5.67
N ILE A 25 -13.24 -4.02 5.22
CA ILE A 25 -13.05 -5.27 4.49
C ILE A 25 -13.45 -6.47 5.34
N ALA A 26 -12.98 -6.52 6.59
CA ALA A 26 -13.31 -7.60 7.52
C ALA A 26 -14.81 -7.68 7.81
N GLU A 27 -15.47 -6.54 8.03
CA GLU A 27 -16.93 -6.48 8.25
C GLU A 27 -17.72 -6.96 7.02
N LYS A 28 -17.26 -6.62 5.81
CA LYS A 28 -17.99 -6.93 4.58
C LYS A 28 -17.77 -8.36 4.09
N TRP A 29 -16.56 -8.89 4.22
CA TRP A 29 -16.16 -10.16 3.60
C TRP A 29 -15.74 -11.22 4.61
N GLY A 30 -15.38 -10.86 5.84
CA GLY A 30 -14.91 -11.79 6.89
C GLY A 30 -13.45 -12.22 6.72
N SER A 31 -13.03 -12.56 5.50
CA SER A 31 -11.66 -12.96 5.16
C SER A 31 -11.22 -12.40 3.81
N LEU A 32 -9.93 -12.52 3.50
CA LEU A 32 -9.31 -12.06 2.27
C LEU A 32 -8.46 -13.17 1.65
N ASP A 33 -8.55 -13.35 0.33
CA ASP A 33 -7.77 -14.37 -0.39
C ASP A 33 -6.44 -13.81 -0.93
N PHE A 34 -6.45 -12.56 -1.38
CA PHE A 34 -5.25 -11.93 -1.92
C PHE A 34 -5.24 -10.40 -1.79
N VAL A 35 -4.04 -9.83 -1.92
CA VAL A 35 -3.80 -8.38 -2.03
C VAL A 35 -2.92 -8.09 -3.23
N VAL A 36 -3.29 -7.05 -3.98
CA VAL A 36 -2.43 -6.43 -4.99
C VAL A 36 -2.08 -5.02 -4.52
N HIS A 37 -0.80 -4.78 -4.26
CA HIS A 37 -0.25 -3.49 -3.90
C HIS A 37 0.36 -2.83 -5.13
N ALA A 38 -0.36 -1.86 -5.70
CA ALA A 38 0.01 -1.19 -6.95
C ALA A 38 0.15 0.33 -6.76
N ILE A 39 0.93 0.74 -5.74
CA ILE A 39 1.20 2.14 -5.43
C ILE A 39 2.70 2.41 -5.34
N ALA A 40 3.10 3.60 -5.76
CA ALA A 40 4.46 4.11 -5.63
C ALA A 40 4.43 5.64 -5.67
N PHE A 41 5.38 6.29 -4.99
CA PHE A 41 5.54 7.73 -4.96
C PHE A 41 7.00 8.14 -4.81
N SER A 42 7.38 9.22 -5.47
CA SER A 42 8.57 10.02 -5.18
C SER A 42 8.35 11.44 -5.71
N ASP A 43 9.10 12.42 -5.22
CA ASP A 43 9.05 13.77 -5.77
C ASP A 43 9.53 13.78 -7.23
N LYS A 44 8.64 14.17 -8.14
CA LYS A 44 8.90 14.20 -9.59
C LYS A 44 10.05 15.14 -9.98
N SER A 45 10.31 16.18 -9.19
CA SER A 45 11.41 17.11 -9.44
C SER A 45 12.77 16.46 -9.22
N GLU A 46 12.88 15.59 -8.21
CA GLU A 46 14.12 14.86 -7.90
C GLU A 46 14.35 13.65 -8.83
N LEU A 47 13.30 13.11 -9.46
CA LEU A 47 13.42 12.01 -10.44
C LEU A 47 14.18 12.39 -11.72
N ARG A 48 14.27 13.70 -12.04
CA ARG A 48 14.97 14.20 -13.24
C ARG A 48 16.42 14.58 -12.96
N GLY A 49 16.83 14.60 -11.69
CA GLY A 49 18.15 15.02 -11.24
C GLY A 49 19.14 13.86 -11.10
N ARG A 50 20.26 14.13 -10.42
CA ARG A 50 21.20 13.08 -10.01
C ARG A 50 20.72 12.47 -8.70
N TYR A 51 20.83 11.16 -8.59
CA TYR A 51 20.54 10.45 -7.33
C TYR A 51 21.36 10.98 -6.14
N ALA A 52 22.61 11.39 -6.38
CA ALA A 52 23.48 11.95 -5.33
C ALA A 52 22.94 13.24 -4.70
N ASP A 53 21.99 13.92 -5.36
CA ASP A 53 21.37 15.15 -4.86
C ASP A 53 20.02 14.89 -4.16
N THR A 54 19.58 13.62 -4.04
CA THR A 54 18.31 13.26 -3.39
C THR A 54 18.28 13.75 -1.95
N THR A 55 17.20 14.44 -1.59
CA THR A 55 17.02 14.93 -0.22
C THR A 55 16.67 13.77 0.72
N ARG A 56 17.08 13.88 1.97
CA ARG A 56 16.77 12.87 2.99
C ARG A 56 15.26 12.75 3.17
N GLU A 57 14.57 13.88 3.12
CA GLU A 57 13.13 14.00 3.28
C GLU A 57 12.40 13.27 2.14
N ASN A 58 12.79 13.50 0.89
CA ASN A 58 12.23 12.78 -0.25
C ASN A 58 12.54 11.29 -0.20
N PHE A 59 13.77 10.89 0.17
CA PHE A 59 14.13 9.49 0.31
C PHE A 59 13.25 8.77 1.35
N VAL A 60 13.10 9.34 2.55
CA VAL A 60 12.28 8.74 3.62
C VAL A 60 10.83 8.61 3.17
N ARG A 61 10.25 9.67 2.60
CA ARG A 61 8.86 9.64 2.13
C ARG A 61 8.66 8.63 1.00
N THR A 62 9.59 8.59 0.04
CA THR A 62 9.60 7.60 -1.06
C THR A 62 9.60 6.17 -0.50
N MET A 63 10.46 5.88 0.48
CA MET A 63 10.56 4.55 1.09
C MET A 63 9.35 4.18 1.93
N ILE A 64 8.75 5.14 2.64
CA ILE A 64 7.50 4.91 3.39
C ILE A 64 6.38 4.51 2.43
N ILE A 65 6.17 5.27 1.35
CA ILE A 65 5.03 5.06 0.45
C ILE A 65 5.25 3.90 -0.54
N SER A 66 6.47 3.73 -1.05
CA SER A 66 6.74 2.79 -2.16
C SER A 66 7.28 1.44 -1.70
N CYS A 67 7.60 1.29 -0.40
CA CYS A 67 8.15 0.05 0.14
C CYS A 67 7.52 -0.33 1.48
N PHE A 68 7.57 0.56 2.48
CA PHE A 68 7.11 0.21 3.83
C PHE A 68 5.59 0.04 3.92
N SER A 69 4.84 0.80 3.14
CA SER A 69 3.39 0.64 2.96
C SER A 69 2.98 -0.79 2.62
N PHE A 70 3.77 -1.53 1.82
CA PHE A 70 3.49 -2.93 1.52
C PHE A 70 3.62 -3.80 2.78
N THR A 71 4.60 -3.55 3.64
CA THR A 71 4.74 -4.22 4.95
C THR A 71 3.55 -3.92 5.85
N GLU A 72 3.08 -2.67 5.88
CA GLU A 72 1.92 -2.27 6.70
C GLU A 72 0.61 -2.88 6.21
N VAL A 73 0.43 -2.95 4.90
CA VAL A 73 -0.69 -3.64 4.25
C VAL A 73 -0.61 -5.14 4.53
N ALA A 74 0.56 -5.75 4.40
CA ALA A 74 0.76 -7.18 4.61
C ALA A 74 0.42 -7.61 6.05
N LYS A 75 0.81 -6.81 7.05
CA LYS A 75 0.47 -7.07 8.46
C LYS A 75 -1.04 -7.17 8.68
N ARG A 76 -1.81 -6.27 8.06
CA ARG A 76 -3.28 -6.22 8.21
C ARG A 76 -3.97 -7.31 7.39
N ALA A 77 -3.51 -7.52 6.17
CA ALA A 77 -4.01 -8.57 5.29
C ALA A 77 -3.80 -9.97 5.88
N ALA A 78 -2.63 -10.23 6.48
CA ALA A 78 -2.34 -11.52 7.11
C ALA A 78 -3.33 -11.88 8.22
N ALA A 79 -3.83 -10.88 8.99
CA ALA A 79 -4.86 -11.11 10.00
C ALA A 79 -6.22 -11.54 9.41
N LEU A 80 -6.47 -11.25 8.12
CA LEU A 80 -7.68 -11.64 7.39
C LEU A 80 -7.48 -12.85 6.48
N MET A 81 -6.31 -13.49 6.51
CA MET A 81 -5.95 -14.65 5.66
C MET A 81 -5.79 -15.94 6.48
N PRO A 82 -6.78 -16.38 7.30
CA PRO A 82 -6.61 -17.54 8.19
C PRO A 82 -6.43 -18.87 7.44
N ALA A 83 -6.85 -18.95 6.18
CA ALA A 83 -6.68 -20.11 5.31
C ALA A 83 -5.47 -19.99 4.36
N GLY A 84 -4.57 -19.03 4.61
CA GLY A 84 -3.54 -18.63 3.66
C GLY A 84 -4.05 -17.61 2.63
N GLY A 85 -3.17 -17.22 1.71
CA GLY A 85 -3.48 -16.23 0.67
C GLY A 85 -2.25 -15.82 -0.12
N ALA A 86 -2.42 -14.83 -0.99
CA ALA A 86 -1.34 -14.28 -1.81
C ALA A 86 -1.22 -12.76 -1.65
N MET A 87 0.02 -12.26 -1.55
CA MET A 87 0.29 -10.82 -1.55
C MET A 87 1.27 -10.51 -2.68
N LEU A 88 0.87 -9.61 -3.57
CA LEU A 88 1.63 -9.19 -4.74
C LEU A 88 1.91 -7.70 -4.67
N THR A 89 3.11 -7.29 -5.08
CA THR A 89 3.45 -5.88 -5.33
C THR A 89 4.06 -5.74 -6.73
N LEU A 90 4.10 -4.51 -7.23
CA LEU A 90 4.71 -4.18 -8.51
C LEU A 90 6.11 -3.59 -8.30
N THR A 91 7.03 -3.90 -9.20
CA THR A 91 8.35 -3.26 -9.29
C THR A 91 8.67 -2.95 -10.74
N TYR A 92 9.61 -2.04 -10.95
CA TYR A 92 10.14 -1.73 -12.27
C TYR A 92 11.42 -2.53 -12.52
N ASN A 93 11.65 -2.89 -13.78
CA ASN A 93 12.91 -3.48 -14.27
C ASN A 93 13.72 -2.42 -15.02
#